data_AF-A0A359AVC3-F1
#
_entry.id   AF-A0A359AVC3-F1
#
_cell.length_a   1.000
_cell.length_b   1.000
_cell.length_c   1.000
_cell.angle_alpha   90.00
_cell.angle_beta   90.00
_cell.angle_gamma   90.00
#
_symmetry.space_group_name_H-M   'P 1'
#
loop_
_entity.id
_entity.type
_entity.pdbx_description
1 polymer ?
#
loop_
_entity_poly.entity_id
_entity_poly.type
_entity_poly.pdbx_seq_one_letter_code
_entity_poly.pdbx_strand_id
1 'polypeptide(L)' 'MKTKRTLFLTALLLFVSHAFMAQTYYYNETKTFYENGYTYQCDTDMRTARVTLYNKESKYTYERLVFKDGSDA' A
#
# COMPACT_ATOMS: atom_id res chain seq x y z
N MET A 1 -15.61 27.71 -33.38
CA MET A 1 -16.23 26.92 -32.28
C MET A 1 -15.58 25.56 -32.06
N LYS A 2 -15.24 24.78 -33.10
CA LYS A 2 -14.59 23.46 -32.98
C LYS A 2 -13.28 23.52 -32.17
N THR A 3 -12.35 24.41 -32.53
CA THR A 3 -11.04 24.53 -31.86
C THR A 3 -11.15 24.93 -30.37
N LYS A 4 -12.06 25.87 -30.04
CA LYS A 4 -12.30 26.28 -28.63
C LYS A 4 -12.90 25.14 -27.80
N ARG A 5 -13.80 24.35 -28.39
CA ARG A 5 -14.41 23.18 -27.75
C ARG A 5 -13.41 22.05 -27.58
N THR A 6 -12.52 21.83 -28.56
CA THR A 6 -11.41 20.87 -28.45
C THR A 6 -10.44 21.28 -27.35
N LEU A 7 -10.02 22.56 -27.29
CA LEU A 7 -9.15 23.10 -26.23
C LEU A 7 -9.76 22.92 -24.83
N PHE A 8 -11.06 23.19 -24.69
CA PHE A 8 -11.76 23.00 -23.42
C PHE A 8 -11.80 21.53 -23.00
N LEU A 9 -12.11 20.61 -23.92
CA LEU A 9 -12.14 19.17 -23.65
C LEU A 9 -10.74 18.64 -23.29
N THR A 10 -9.69 19.10 -23.96
CA THR A 10 -8.31 18.73 -23.61
C THR A 10 -7.90 19.23 -22.22
N ALA A 11 -8.29 20.46 -21.86
CA ALA A 11 -7.99 20.99 -20.53
C ALA A 11 -8.73 20.21 -19.42
N LEU A 12 -9.99 19.84 -19.66
CA LEU A 12 -10.78 19.02 -18.74
C LEU A 12 -10.16 17.62 -18.55
N LEU A 13 -9.73 16.96 -19.64
CA LEU A 13 -9.06 15.67 -19.59
C LEU A 13 -7.75 15.71 -18.78
N LEU A 14 -6.96 16.79 -18.92
CA LEU A 14 -5.73 16.98 -18.15
C LEU A 14 -6.01 17.23 -16.66
N PHE A 15 -7.09 17.92 -16.31
CA PHE A 15 -7.48 18.14 -14.92
C PHE A 15 -7.95 16.83 -14.26
N VAL A 16 -8.75 16.05 -14.98
CA VAL A 16 -9.26 14.75 -14.53
C VAL A 16 -8.11 13.74 -14.35
N SER A 17 -7.10 13.73 -15.24
CA SER A 17 -5.95 12.83 -15.09
C SER A 17 -5.10 13.12 -13.84
N HIS A 18 -4.99 14.39 -13.42
CA HIS A 18 -4.30 14.74 -12.16
C HIS A 18 -5.03 14.21 -10.92
N ALA A 19 -6.37 14.16 -10.94
CA ALA A 19 -7.15 13.59 -9.86
C ALA A 19 -6.96 12.07 -9.72
N PHE A 20 -6.64 11.37 -10.82
CA PHE A 20 -6.36 9.92 -10.82
C PHE A 20 -4.92 9.56 -10.44
N MET A 21 -3.96 10.51 -10.56
CA MET A 21 -2.55 10.29 -10.22
C MET A 21 -2.25 10.40 -8.72
N ALA A 22 -3.22 10.83 -7.90
CA ALA A 22 -3.07 10.89 -6.45
C ALA A 22 -3.30 9.52 -5.80
N GLN A 23 -2.63 8.47 -6.28
CA GLN A 23 -2.49 7.26 -5.48
C GLN A 23 -1.50 7.57 -4.36
N THR A 24 -2.03 7.85 -3.18
CA THR A 24 -1.21 7.98 -1.97
C THR A 24 -0.54 6.65 -1.71
N TYR A 25 0.80 6.64 -1.75
CA TYR A 25 1.59 5.45 -1.42
C TYR A 25 1.52 5.21 0.10
N TYR A 26 0.45 4.55 0.54
CA TYR A 26 0.15 4.36 1.96
C TYR A 26 1.14 3.46 2.74
N TYR A 27 1.92 2.65 2.02
CA TYR A 27 2.82 1.63 2.58
C TYR A 27 4.26 1.77 2.07
N ASN A 28 4.69 2.99 1.75
CA ASN A 28 6.03 3.26 1.20
C ASN A 28 7.16 3.21 2.24
N GLU A 29 6.82 3.21 3.52
CA GLU A 29 7.77 3.18 4.62
C GLU A 29 7.29 2.25 5.72
N THR A 30 8.22 1.83 6.57
CA THR A 30 7.89 1.04 7.76
C THR A 30 7.12 1.92 8.74
N LYS A 31 5.92 1.50 9.13
CA LYS A 31 4.99 2.31 9.92
C LYS A 31 4.08 1.46 10.80
N THR A 32 3.77 1.96 12.00
CA THR A 32 2.68 1.43 12.84
C THR A 32 1.40 2.24 12.60
N PHE A 33 0.28 1.56 12.37
CA PHE A 33 -1.05 2.14 12.27
C PHE A 33 -1.85 1.86 13.55
N TYR A 34 -2.50 2.89 14.09
CA TYR A 34 -3.34 2.80 15.28
C TYR A 34 -4.80 2.96 14.86
N GLU A 35 -5.51 1.84 14.74
CA GLU A 35 -6.91 1.79 14.34
C GLU A 35 -7.80 1.54 15.55
N ASN A 36 -9.11 1.73 15.38
CA ASN A 36 -10.06 1.51 16.47
C ASN A 36 -10.13 0.03 16.86
N GLY A 37 -9.48 -0.34 17.96
CA GLY A 37 -9.44 -1.70 18.50
C GLY A 37 -8.29 -2.58 17.99
N TYR A 38 -7.45 -2.08 17.07
CA TYR A 38 -6.32 -2.85 16.53
C TYR A 38 -5.11 -1.96 16.25
N THR A 39 -3.91 -2.52 16.47
CA THR A 39 -2.65 -1.89 16.05
C THR A 39 -2.02 -2.75 14.97
N TYR A 40 -1.67 -2.14 13.83
CA TYR A 40 -1.02 -2.83 12.72
C TYR A 40 0.42 -2.38 12.55
N GLN A 41 1.28 -3.31 12.15
CA GLN A 41 2.65 -3.03 11.73
C GLN A 41 2.75 -3.25 10.21
N CYS A 42 3.34 -2.29 9.52
CA CYS A 42 3.70 -2.37 8.12
C CYS A 42 5.21 -2.29 8.03
N ASP A 43 5.83 -3.37 7.60
CA ASP A 43 7.25 -3.40 7.29
C ASP A 43 7.43 -3.34 5.78
N THR A 44 8.16 -2.33 5.32
CA THR A 44 8.37 -2.08 3.89
C THR A 44 9.84 -2.25 3.55
N ASP A 45 10.14 -3.20 2.66
CA ASP A 45 11.44 -3.31 2.02
C ASP A 45 11.47 -2.44 0.76
N MET A 46 12.10 -1.27 0.88
CA MET A 46 12.22 -0.31 -0.22
C MET A 46 13.09 -0.80 -1.37
N ARG A 47 13.97 -1.80 -1.17
CA ARG A 47 14.80 -2.35 -2.25
C ARG A 47 14.00 -3.24 -3.18
N THR A 48 13.05 -3.98 -2.61
CA THR A 48 12.23 -4.95 -3.36
C THR A 48 10.79 -4.48 -3.59
N ALA A 49 10.42 -3.31 -3.04
CA ALA A 49 9.05 -2.81 -2.98
C ALA A 49 8.07 -3.82 -2.32
N ARG A 50 8.57 -4.67 -1.42
CA ARG A 50 7.76 -5.65 -0.70
C ARG A 50 7.20 -5.04 0.58
N VAL A 51 5.92 -5.30 0.84
CA VAL A 51 5.23 -4.85 2.05
C VAL A 51 4.72 -6.06 2.80
N THR A 52 4.99 -6.10 4.10
CA THR A 52 4.37 -7.04 5.04
C THR A 52 3.48 -6.25 5.99
N LEU A 53 2.16 -6.41 5.88
CA LEU A 53 1.18 -5.76 6.76
C LEU A 53 0.54 -6.82 7.66
N TYR A 54 0.59 -6.62 8.97
CA TYR A 54 0.10 -7.59 9.94
C TYR A 54 -0.39 -6.90 11.21
N ASN A 55 -1.29 -7.55 11.95
CA ASN A 55 -1.63 -7.12 13.30
C ASN A 55 -0.36 -7.17 14.16
N LYS A 56 -0.04 -6.09 14.87
CA LYS A 56 1.19 -5.96 15.67
C LYS A 56 1.30 -7.02 16.78
N GLU A 57 0.18 -7.60 17.19
CA GLU A 57 0.13 -8.69 18.19
C GLU A 57 0.42 -10.08 17.60
N SER A 58 0.49 -10.22 16.27
CA SER A 58 0.83 -11.49 15.61
C SER A 58 2.24 -11.95 15.98
N LYS A 59 2.36 -13.18 16.47
CA LYS A 59 3.63 -13.75 16.94
C LYS A 59 4.41 -14.51 15.87
N TYR A 60 3.78 -14.83 14.75
CA TYR A 60 4.30 -15.80 13.78
C TYR A 60 4.57 -15.21 12.39
N THR A 61 4.58 -13.88 12.26
CA THR A 61 4.73 -13.19 10.96
C THR A 61 6.00 -13.58 10.21
N TYR A 62 7.10 -13.80 10.94
CA TYR A 62 8.42 -14.14 10.36
C TYR A 62 8.96 -15.48 10.85
N GLU A 63 8.13 -16.26 11.54
CA GLU A 63 8.55 -17.55 12.08
C GLU A 63 8.59 -18.61 10.99
N ARG A 64 9.54 -19.55 11.12
CA ARG A 64 9.63 -20.69 10.22
C ARG A 64 8.47 -21.64 10.48
N LEU A 65 7.87 -22.17 9.41
CA LEU A 65 6.94 -23.28 9.50
C LEU A 65 7.70 -24.55 9.91
N VAL A 66 7.19 -25.22 10.94
CA VAL A 66 7.71 -26.49 11.45
C VAL A 66 6.54 -27.43 11.72
N PHE A 67 6.78 -28.73 11.65
CA PHE A 67 5.83 -29.70 12.14
C PHE A 67 5.62 -29.51 13.65
N LYS A 68 4.46 -29.95 14.15
CA LYS A 68 4.10 -29.77 15.57
C LYS A 68 5.09 -30.45 16.54
N ASP A 69 5.79 -31.47 16.07
CA ASP A 69 6.85 -32.16 16.80
C ASP A 69 8.21 -31.44 16.78
N GLY A 70 8.30 -30.29 16.11
CA GLY A 70 9.51 -29.48 15.97
C GLY A 70 10.43 -29.90 14.83
N SER A 71 10.05 -30.91 14.04
CA SER A 71 10.77 -31.25 12.82
C SER A 71 10.52 -30.20 11.72
N ASP A 72 11.51 -30.02 10.83
CA ASP A 72 11.39 -29.08 9.70
C ASP A 72 10.30 -29.56 8.73
N ALA A 73 9.50 -28.61 8.24
CA ALA A 73 8.36 -28.83 7.33
C ALA A 73 8.77 -29.30 5.92
#